data_AF-A0A0A0IGA0-F1
#
_entry.id   AF-A0A0A0IGA0-F1
#
_cell.length_a   1.000
_cell.length_b   1.000
_cell.length_c   1.000
_cell.angle_alpha   90.00
_cell.angle_beta   90.00
_cell.angle_gamma   90.00
#
_symmetry.space_group_name_H-M   'P 1'
#
loop_
_entity.id
_entity.type
_entity.pdbx_description
1 polymer ?
#
loop_
_entity_poly.entity_id
_entity_poly.type
_entity_poly.pdbx_seq_one_letter_code
_entity_poly.pdbx_strand_id
1 'polypeptide(L)'
;MDKIILIGAGGHCKVIIDIIKSTRDFKIVGITDASTHEEQILGIPIIGNDDILEDLYYQGIKNAFVCIGALNNISVRDKIYYKLKKIGFEIPKLIHRDAIVSPYSKISNGTCVMAGAIINAGAIIGENCIINTGSIIEHDCFIDRNTHISPGASLAGRCKVGYNSHIGIGSTVIQGTEIGDNVIIGAGTVVLHDIEDNVTAVGVPSKTIKRR
;
A
#
# COMPACT_ATOMS: atom_id res chain seq x y z
N MET A 1 10.53 -15.21 -15.57
CA MET A 1 9.60 -14.35 -14.80
C MET A 1 8.80 -15.25 -13.90
N ASP A 2 8.84 -14.98 -12.60
CA ASP A 2 8.03 -15.73 -11.66
C ASP A 2 6.54 -15.40 -11.85
N LYS A 3 5.69 -16.36 -11.54
CA LYS A 3 4.24 -16.21 -11.65
C LYS A 3 3.68 -15.49 -10.43
N ILE A 4 2.77 -14.55 -10.64
CA ILE A 4 2.08 -13.83 -9.57
C ILE A 4 0.57 -13.79 -9.81
N ILE A 5 -0.21 -14.05 -8.75
CA ILE A 5 -1.67 -13.86 -8.73
C ILE A 5 -2.02 -12.53 -8.04
N LEU A 6 -3.02 -11.82 -8.55
CA LEU A 6 -3.49 -10.55 -7.98
C LEU A 6 -4.84 -10.74 -7.29
N ILE A 7 -5.02 -10.16 -6.10
CA ILE A 7 -6.25 -10.30 -5.31
C ILE A 7 -6.96 -8.95 -5.22
N GLY A 8 -8.14 -8.85 -5.82
CA GLY A 8 -8.93 -7.64 -5.98
C GLY A 8 -8.81 -7.05 -7.40
N ALA A 9 -9.93 -6.72 -8.03
CA ALA A 9 -10.09 -6.22 -9.39
C ALA A 9 -10.51 -4.73 -9.44
N GLY A 10 -10.36 -4.00 -8.33
CA GLY A 10 -10.71 -2.58 -8.26
C GLY A 10 -9.72 -1.65 -8.97
N GLY A 11 -9.93 -0.33 -8.86
CA GLY A 11 -9.06 0.69 -9.47
C GLY A 11 -7.58 0.60 -9.03
N HIS A 12 -7.31 0.16 -7.80
CA HIS A 12 -5.94 -0.05 -7.32
C HIS A 12 -5.22 -1.19 -8.08
N CYS A 13 -5.94 -2.24 -8.48
CA CYS A 13 -5.39 -3.35 -9.27
C CYS A 13 -4.82 -2.86 -10.61
N LYS A 14 -5.48 -1.90 -11.26
CA LYS A 14 -5.00 -1.29 -12.51
C LYS A 14 -3.59 -0.70 -12.34
N VAL A 15 -3.32 -0.08 -11.20
CA VAL A 15 -2.01 0.53 -10.89
C VAL A 15 -0.98 -0.54 -10.52
N ILE A 16 -1.36 -1.60 -9.82
CA ILE A 16 -0.47 -2.74 -9.54
C ILE A 16 -0.05 -3.45 -10.84
N ILE A 17 -0.97 -3.64 -11.77
CA ILE A 17 -0.66 -4.18 -13.11
C ILE A 17 0.36 -3.29 -13.82
N ASP A 18 0.22 -1.97 -13.72
CA ASP A 18 1.15 -1.00 -14.31
C ASP A 18 2.56 -1.12 -13.71
N ILE A 19 2.68 -1.24 -12.37
CA ILE A 19 3.97 -1.50 -11.71
C ILE A 19 4.64 -2.76 -12.26
N ILE A 20 3.92 -3.88 -12.26
CA ILE A 20 4.46 -5.18 -12.69
C ILE A 20 4.88 -5.13 -14.16
N LYS A 21 4.11 -4.44 -15.02
CA LYS A 21 4.48 -4.24 -16.44
C LYS A 21 5.69 -3.31 -16.60
N SER A 22 5.89 -2.34 -15.72
CA SER A 22 7.02 -1.39 -15.77
C SER A 22 8.37 -2.05 -15.49
N THR A 23 8.42 -3.02 -14.57
CA THR A 23 9.65 -3.72 -14.16
C THR A 23 9.86 -5.04 -14.90
N ARG A 24 8.76 -5.72 -15.27
CA ARG A 24 8.75 -7.04 -15.93
C ARG A 24 9.34 -8.17 -15.08
N ASP A 25 9.33 -8.04 -13.75
CA ASP A 25 9.84 -9.06 -12.84
C ASP A 25 8.92 -10.30 -12.78
N PHE A 26 7.60 -10.05 -12.87
CA PHE A 26 6.57 -11.06 -12.73
C PHE A 26 5.69 -11.20 -13.97
N LYS A 27 5.22 -12.43 -14.19
CA LYS A 27 4.14 -12.74 -15.12
C LYS A 27 2.84 -12.87 -14.32
N ILE A 28 1.88 -11.97 -14.59
CA ILE A 28 0.57 -12.02 -13.96
C ILE A 28 -0.22 -13.19 -14.55
N VAL A 29 -0.68 -14.10 -13.69
CA VAL A 29 -1.44 -15.31 -14.11
C VAL A 29 -2.93 -15.09 -14.18
N GLY A 30 -3.44 -14.11 -13.42
CA GLY A 30 -4.85 -13.76 -13.35
C GLY A 30 -5.14 -12.85 -12.15
N ILE A 31 -6.43 -12.56 -11.97
CA ILE A 31 -6.95 -11.78 -10.85
C ILE A 31 -8.05 -12.59 -10.17
N THR A 32 -8.11 -12.59 -8.84
CA THR A 32 -9.27 -13.07 -8.08
C THR A 32 -10.08 -11.89 -7.56
N ASP A 33 -11.40 -11.91 -7.72
CA ASP A 33 -12.31 -10.93 -7.12
C ASP A 33 -13.74 -11.48 -7.12
N ALA A 34 -14.40 -11.48 -5.95
CA ALA A 34 -15.75 -12.02 -5.80
C ALA A 34 -16.88 -11.02 -6.10
N SER A 35 -16.54 -9.73 -6.26
CA SER A 35 -17.48 -8.61 -6.33
C SER A 35 -17.63 -8.00 -7.72
N THR A 36 -16.70 -8.30 -8.63
CA THR A 36 -16.71 -7.79 -10.00
C THR A 36 -17.49 -8.68 -10.95
N HIS A 37 -18.05 -8.06 -11.99
CA HIS A 37 -18.68 -8.74 -13.14
C HIS A 37 -17.84 -8.59 -14.41
N GLU A 38 -16.68 -7.93 -14.32
CA GLU A 38 -15.75 -7.82 -15.45
C GLU A 38 -15.06 -9.16 -15.69
N GLU A 39 -14.74 -9.48 -16.95
CA GLU A 39 -14.00 -10.70 -17.31
C GLU A 39 -12.48 -10.50 -17.25
N GLN A 40 -12.01 -9.26 -17.36
CA GLN A 40 -10.60 -8.92 -17.36
C GLN A 40 -10.35 -7.46 -16.98
N ILE A 41 -9.16 -7.18 -16.42
CA ILE A 41 -8.66 -5.83 -16.15
C ILE A 41 -7.37 -5.62 -16.94
N LEU A 42 -7.35 -4.61 -17.83
CA LEU A 42 -6.16 -4.24 -18.63
C LEU A 42 -5.51 -5.43 -19.38
N GLY A 43 -6.34 -6.34 -19.90
CA GLY A 43 -5.90 -7.54 -20.61
C GLY A 43 -5.55 -8.74 -19.71
N ILE A 44 -5.72 -8.62 -18.39
CA ILE A 44 -5.48 -9.70 -17.43
C ILE A 44 -6.81 -10.34 -17.03
N PRO A 45 -7.00 -11.66 -17.20
CA PRO A 45 -8.26 -12.33 -16.92
C PRO A 45 -8.56 -12.36 -15.42
N ILE A 46 -9.84 -12.22 -15.08
CA ILE A 46 -10.37 -12.55 -13.77
C ILE A 46 -10.71 -14.04 -13.80
N ILE A 47 -10.02 -14.82 -12.97
CA ILE A 47 -10.02 -16.29 -13.06
C ILE A 47 -10.81 -16.97 -11.94
N GLY A 48 -11.45 -16.20 -11.07
CA GLY A 48 -12.28 -16.70 -9.98
C GLY A 48 -12.34 -15.75 -8.79
N ASN A 49 -12.69 -16.29 -7.64
CA ASN A 49 -12.70 -15.62 -6.35
C ASN A 49 -11.53 -16.13 -5.48
N ASP A 50 -11.53 -15.81 -4.18
CA ASP A 50 -10.44 -16.22 -3.29
C ASP A 50 -10.48 -17.70 -2.85
N ASP A 51 -11.42 -18.51 -3.36
CA ASP A 51 -11.53 -19.94 -3.03
C ASP A 51 -10.52 -20.78 -3.81
N ILE A 52 -10.08 -20.32 -4.99
CA ILE A 52 -9.11 -21.04 -5.84
C ILE A 52 -7.65 -20.82 -5.41
N LEU A 53 -7.40 -19.98 -4.41
CA LEU A 53 -6.04 -19.54 -4.05
C LEU A 53 -5.15 -20.70 -3.59
N GLU A 54 -5.69 -21.66 -2.83
CA GLU A 54 -4.93 -22.84 -2.40
C GLU A 54 -4.57 -23.74 -3.59
N ASP A 55 -5.51 -23.97 -4.51
CA ASP A 55 -5.27 -24.76 -5.72
C ASP A 55 -4.19 -24.13 -6.60
N LEU A 56 -4.24 -22.80 -6.80
CA LEU A 56 -3.21 -22.07 -7.53
C LEU A 56 -1.82 -22.22 -6.87
N TYR A 57 -1.78 -22.20 -5.54
CA TYR A 57 -0.54 -22.41 -4.79
C TYR A 57 0.04 -23.81 -4.99
N TYR A 58 -0.80 -24.85 -4.93
CA TYR A 58 -0.40 -26.25 -5.15
C TYR A 58 -0.01 -26.52 -6.61
N GLN A 59 -0.59 -25.78 -7.57
CA GLN A 59 -0.18 -25.79 -8.98
C GLN A 59 1.14 -25.05 -9.26
N GLY A 60 1.79 -24.51 -8.22
CA GLY A 60 3.13 -23.94 -8.31
C GLY A 60 3.19 -22.42 -8.47
N ILE A 61 2.06 -21.70 -8.35
CA ILE A 61 2.10 -20.23 -8.27
C ILE A 61 2.49 -19.87 -6.84
N LYS A 62 3.68 -19.29 -6.64
CA LYS A 62 4.21 -19.01 -5.30
C LYS A 62 4.13 -17.55 -4.87
N ASN A 63 3.86 -16.63 -5.80
CA ASN A 63 3.72 -15.22 -5.47
C ASN A 63 2.25 -14.77 -5.57
N ALA A 64 1.82 -13.92 -4.65
CA ALA A 64 0.54 -13.26 -4.67
C ALA A 64 0.70 -11.78 -4.29
N PHE A 65 -0.22 -10.92 -4.73
CA PHE A 65 -0.23 -9.52 -4.31
C PHE A 65 -1.64 -9.00 -4.04
N VAL A 66 -1.79 -8.23 -2.96
CA VAL A 66 -3.08 -7.65 -2.55
C VAL A 66 -3.31 -6.34 -3.31
N CYS A 67 -4.34 -6.31 -4.15
CA CYS A 67 -4.71 -5.19 -5.00
C CYS A 67 -5.89 -4.37 -4.45
N ILE A 68 -6.08 -4.39 -3.13
CA ILE A 68 -7.14 -3.66 -2.44
C ILE A 68 -6.55 -2.41 -1.81
N GLY A 69 -7.08 -1.25 -2.18
CA GLY A 69 -6.70 0.03 -1.61
C GLY A 69 -7.24 0.24 -0.19
N ALA A 70 -7.26 1.50 0.29
CA ALA A 70 -7.77 1.83 1.62
C ALA A 70 -9.19 2.41 1.63
N LEU A 71 -9.91 2.41 0.49
CA LEU A 71 -11.27 2.95 0.43
C LEU A 71 -12.20 2.14 1.35
N ASN A 72 -12.81 2.83 2.31
CA ASN A 72 -13.80 2.36 3.29
C ASN A 72 -13.29 1.43 4.41
N ASN A 73 -12.32 0.53 4.16
CA ASN A 73 -11.80 -0.33 5.22
C ASN A 73 -10.38 -0.87 4.97
N ILE A 74 -9.38 -0.18 5.51
CA ILE A 74 -7.97 -0.58 5.44
C ILE A 74 -7.67 -1.95 6.11
N SER A 75 -8.55 -2.43 7.02
CA SER A 75 -8.40 -3.75 7.66
C SER A 75 -8.68 -4.93 6.72
N VAL A 76 -9.42 -4.72 5.62
CA VAL A 76 -9.69 -5.79 4.65
C VAL A 76 -8.40 -6.21 3.96
N ARG A 77 -7.54 -5.23 3.61
CA ARG A 77 -6.24 -5.49 3.01
C ARG A 77 -5.36 -6.35 3.92
N ASP A 78 -5.34 -6.08 5.23
CA ASP A 78 -4.52 -6.86 6.17
C ASP A 78 -5.02 -8.29 6.36
N LYS A 79 -6.35 -8.47 6.41
CA LYS A 79 -6.96 -9.82 6.49
C LYS A 79 -6.58 -10.68 5.28
N ILE A 80 -6.62 -10.11 4.08
CA ILE A 80 -6.27 -10.83 2.86
C ILE A 80 -4.77 -11.09 2.79
N TYR A 81 -3.93 -10.13 3.18
CA TYR A 81 -2.49 -10.33 3.30
C TYR A 81 -2.15 -11.54 4.19
N TYR A 82 -2.77 -11.63 5.37
CA TYR A 82 -2.55 -12.78 6.26
C TYR A 82 -3.16 -14.09 5.74
N LYS A 83 -4.31 -14.04 5.04
CA LYS A 83 -4.87 -15.23 4.36
C LYS A 83 -3.85 -15.79 3.37
N LEU A 84 -3.23 -14.94 2.55
CA LEU A 84 -2.21 -15.35 1.58
C LEU A 84 -0.95 -15.93 2.25
N LYS A 85 -0.44 -15.27 3.30
CA LYS A 85 0.70 -15.78 4.07
C LYS A 85 0.39 -17.14 4.71
N LYS A 86 -0.83 -17.35 5.20
CA LYS A 86 -1.27 -18.63 5.79
C LYS A 86 -1.29 -19.77 4.78
N ILE A 87 -1.66 -19.49 3.53
CA ILE A 87 -1.60 -20.47 2.42
C ILE A 87 -0.15 -20.81 2.06
N GLY A 88 0.78 -19.87 2.30
CA GLY A 88 2.21 -20.03 2.02
C GLY A 88 2.69 -19.21 0.83
N PHE A 89 1.87 -18.29 0.30
CA PHE A 89 2.31 -17.37 -0.74
C PHE A 89 3.41 -16.43 -0.23
N GLU A 90 4.38 -16.19 -1.09
CA GLU A 90 5.24 -15.02 -0.99
C GLU A 90 4.49 -13.80 -1.51
N ILE A 91 4.66 -12.68 -0.81
CA ILE A 91 4.00 -11.42 -1.16
C ILE A 91 5.13 -10.42 -1.43
N PRO A 92 5.67 -10.36 -2.65
CA PRO A 92 6.85 -9.54 -2.94
C PRO A 92 6.53 -8.06 -2.73
N LYS A 93 7.56 -7.24 -2.49
CA LYS A 93 7.41 -5.79 -2.67
C LYS A 93 7.41 -5.45 -4.16
N LEU A 94 6.58 -4.49 -4.55
CA LEU A 94 6.45 -4.05 -5.93
C LEU A 94 6.83 -2.56 -6.02
N ILE A 95 7.90 -2.25 -6.74
CA ILE A 95 8.40 -0.87 -6.86
C ILE A 95 8.34 -0.48 -8.33
N HIS A 96 7.59 0.58 -8.64
CA HIS A 96 7.52 1.11 -10.00
C HIS A 96 8.91 1.53 -10.49
N ARG A 97 9.23 1.31 -11.76
CA ARG A 97 10.53 1.69 -12.34
C ARG A 97 10.85 3.19 -12.17
N ASP A 98 9.81 4.02 -12.20
CA ASP A 98 9.92 5.48 -12.08
C ASP A 98 9.76 5.98 -10.63
N ALA A 99 9.84 5.10 -9.62
CA ALA A 99 9.98 5.49 -8.23
C ALA A 99 11.46 5.75 -7.89
N ILE A 100 11.74 6.75 -7.04
CA ILE A 100 13.10 7.05 -6.58
C ILE A 100 13.24 6.52 -5.16
N VAL A 101 13.94 5.40 -5.02
CA VAL A 101 14.13 4.72 -3.74
C VAL A 101 15.60 4.73 -3.36
N SER A 102 15.91 5.31 -2.19
CA SER A 102 17.26 5.32 -1.65
C SER A 102 17.75 3.89 -1.38
N PRO A 103 18.99 3.52 -1.75
CA PRO A 103 19.58 2.22 -1.43
C PRO A 103 19.80 2.02 0.08
N TYR A 104 19.71 3.10 0.87
CA TYR A 104 19.82 3.08 2.33
C TYR A 104 18.47 2.99 3.04
N SER A 105 17.36 2.91 2.29
CA SER A 105 16.03 2.67 2.85
C SER A 105 15.76 1.17 3.02
N LYS A 106 14.80 0.83 3.89
CA LYS A 106 14.33 -0.55 4.07
C LYS A 106 12.84 -0.61 3.75
N ILE A 107 12.48 -1.46 2.81
CA ILE A 107 11.09 -1.68 2.39
C ILE A 107 10.79 -3.18 2.51
N SER A 108 9.76 -3.48 3.30
CA SER A 108 9.32 -4.85 3.59
C SER A 108 8.37 -5.40 2.54
N ASN A 109 8.12 -6.70 2.59
CA ASN A 109 7.28 -7.44 1.66
C ASN A 109 5.79 -7.01 1.71
N GLY A 110 5.08 -7.24 0.60
CA GLY A 110 3.69 -6.79 0.41
C GLY A 110 3.51 -5.30 0.18
N THR A 111 4.57 -4.50 0.30
CA THR A 111 4.50 -3.06 0.07
C THR A 111 4.62 -2.73 -1.41
N CYS A 112 3.75 -1.84 -1.89
CA CYS A 112 3.87 -1.24 -3.22
C CYS A 112 4.34 0.21 -3.15
N VAL A 113 5.22 0.57 -4.08
CA VAL A 113 5.73 1.93 -4.28
C VAL A 113 5.39 2.35 -5.70
N MET A 114 4.50 3.33 -5.83
CA MET A 114 3.93 3.76 -7.10
C MET A 114 4.86 4.70 -7.87
N ALA A 115 4.51 4.97 -9.12
CA ALA A 115 5.25 5.90 -9.99
C ALA A 115 5.46 7.27 -9.34
N GLY A 116 6.68 7.81 -9.47
CA GLY A 116 7.07 9.12 -8.96
C GLY A 116 7.15 9.23 -7.43
N ALA A 117 6.87 8.16 -6.67
CA ALA A 117 7.09 8.18 -5.24
C ALA A 117 8.59 8.27 -4.91
N ILE A 118 8.93 9.01 -3.86
CA ILE A 118 10.30 9.25 -3.42
C ILE A 118 10.45 8.73 -1.99
N ILE A 119 11.42 7.85 -1.76
CA ILE A 119 11.76 7.31 -0.43
C ILE A 119 13.23 7.60 -0.16
N ASN A 120 13.51 8.47 0.81
CA ASN A 120 14.85 8.94 1.12
C ASN A 120 15.62 8.01 2.09
N ALA A 121 16.90 8.33 2.31
CA ALA A 121 17.82 7.51 3.09
C ALA A 121 17.34 7.29 4.54
N GLY A 122 17.57 6.09 5.07
CA GLY A 122 17.21 5.76 6.46
C GLY A 122 15.72 5.49 6.68
N ALA A 123 14.83 5.77 5.71
CA ALA A 123 13.42 5.46 5.84
C ALA A 123 13.17 3.95 5.96
N ILE A 124 12.26 3.56 6.85
CA ILE A 124 11.85 2.17 7.11
C ILE A 124 10.36 2.06 6.84
N ILE A 125 9.99 1.15 5.94
CA ILE A 125 8.61 0.90 5.54
C ILE A 125 8.26 -0.56 5.85
N GLY A 126 7.22 -0.71 6.67
CA GLY A 126 6.66 -1.98 7.09
C GLY A 126 6.03 -2.77 5.95
N GLU A 127 5.43 -3.90 6.32
CA GLU A 127 4.78 -4.81 5.37
C GLU A 127 3.43 -4.28 4.89
N ASN A 128 3.00 -4.70 3.71
CA ASN A 128 1.64 -4.46 3.22
C ASN A 128 1.26 -2.96 3.15
N CYS A 129 2.24 -2.07 2.96
CA CYS A 129 2.03 -0.64 2.85
C CYS A 129 1.75 -0.22 1.40
N ILE A 130 1.10 0.93 1.25
CA ILE A 130 0.95 1.60 -0.04
C ILE A 130 1.65 2.95 0.03
N ILE A 131 2.72 3.11 -0.73
CA ILE A 131 3.40 4.39 -0.95
C ILE A 131 2.97 4.87 -2.33
N ASN A 132 1.94 5.72 -2.35
CA ASN A 132 1.17 5.98 -3.55
C ASN A 132 1.80 7.06 -4.45
N THR A 133 1.20 7.30 -5.62
CA THR A 133 1.77 8.08 -6.73
C THR A 133 2.28 9.44 -6.28
N GLY A 134 3.54 9.73 -6.55
CA GLY A 134 4.15 11.03 -6.21
C GLY A 134 4.23 11.36 -4.71
N SER A 135 4.00 10.40 -3.81
CA SER A 135 4.20 10.63 -2.37
C SER A 135 5.69 10.72 -2.03
N ILE A 136 6.02 11.52 -1.00
CA ILE A 136 7.40 11.77 -0.59
C ILE A 136 7.56 11.34 0.87
N ILE A 137 8.51 10.42 1.10
CA ILE A 137 8.92 9.96 2.42
C ILE A 137 10.35 10.43 2.64
N GLU A 138 10.52 11.46 3.46
CA GLU A 138 11.85 12.01 3.78
C GLU A 138 12.69 11.08 4.66
N HIS A 139 13.94 11.48 4.85
CA HIS A 139 14.93 10.70 5.57
C HIS A 139 14.47 10.27 6.98
N ASP A 140 14.91 9.08 7.40
CA ASP A 140 14.67 8.54 8.75
C ASP A 140 13.18 8.42 9.16
N CYS A 141 12.24 8.44 8.21
CA CYS A 141 10.84 8.16 8.51
C CYS A 141 10.63 6.69 8.87
N PHE A 142 9.66 6.43 9.74
CA PHE A 142 9.17 5.08 10.03
C PHE A 142 7.69 4.97 9.67
N ILE A 143 7.35 4.02 8.80
CA ILE A 143 5.98 3.74 8.38
C ILE A 143 5.66 2.31 8.77
N ASP A 144 4.77 2.14 9.74
CA ASP A 144 4.39 0.80 10.20
C ASP A 144 3.49 0.08 9.18
N ARG A 145 3.34 -1.23 9.37
CA ARG A 145 2.67 -2.14 8.45
C ARG A 145 1.22 -1.75 8.20
N ASN A 146 0.72 -2.16 7.04
CA ASN A 146 -0.64 -1.89 6.59
C ASN A 146 -0.98 -0.38 6.58
N THR A 147 -0.01 0.50 6.34
CA THR A 147 -0.24 1.95 6.22
C THR A 147 -0.39 2.37 4.77
N HIS A 148 -1.23 3.38 4.50
CA HIS A 148 -1.38 3.95 3.16
C HIS A 148 -1.03 5.43 3.16
N ILE A 149 0.08 5.76 2.50
CA ILE A 149 0.47 7.12 2.14
C ILE A 149 -0.12 7.44 0.77
N SER A 150 -1.14 8.29 0.72
CA SER A 150 -1.91 8.58 -0.50
C SER A 150 -1.14 9.43 -1.51
N PRO A 151 -1.66 9.59 -2.76
CA PRO A 151 -0.94 10.32 -3.79
C PRO A 151 -0.56 11.73 -3.35
N GLY A 152 0.65 12.16 -3.69
CA GLY A 152 1.16 13.49 -3.36
C GLY A 152 1.26 13.82 -1.85
N ALA A 153 1.00 12.87 -0.95
CA ALA A 153 1.22 13.11 0.47
C ALA A 153 2.73 13.15 0.76
N SER A 154 3.15 14.09 1.61
CA SER A 154 4.56 14.33 1.92
C SER A 154 4.81 14.25 3.42
N LEU A 155 5.73 13.39 3.82
CA LEU A 155 6.23 13.28 5.20
C LEU A 155 7.63 13.88 5.25
N ALA A 156 7.83 14.90 6.09
CA ALA A 156 9.15 15.46 6.34
C ALA A 156 10.02 14.52 7.20
N GLY A 157 11.30 14.87 7.38
CA GLY A 157 12.27 13.95 7.99
C GLY A 157 11.89 13.50 9.40
N ARG A 158 12.17 12.23 9.72
CA ARG A 158 11.92 11.60 11.02
C ARG A 158 10.44 11.48 11.45
N CYS A 159 9.49 11.56 10.51
CA CYS A 159 8.09 11.28 10.84
C CYS A 159 7.87 9.80 11.17
N LYS A 160 6.91 9.52 12.05
CA LYS A 160 6.43 8.16 12.31
C LYS A 160 4.95 8.06 11.97
N VAL A 161 4.56 7.00 11.28
CA VAL A 161 3.16 6.68 10.99
C VAL A 161 2.86 5.28 11.47
N GLY A 162 1.93 5.18 12.41
CA GLY A 162 1.54 3.95 13.08
C GLY A 162 0.76 2.98 12.20
N TYR A 163 0.53 1.81 12.75
CA TYR A 163 -0.11 0.68 12.10
C TYR A 163 -1.47 1.06 11.55
N ASN A 164 -1.78 0.57 10.34
CA ASN A 164 -3.14 0.67 9.78
C ASN A 164 -3.65 2.11 9.60
N SER A 165 -2.74 3.07 9.45
CA SER A 165 -3.07 4.48 9.26
C SER A 165 -3.16 4.86 7.78
N HIS A 166 -3.92 5.92 7.50
CA HIS A 166 -4.14 6.44 6.15
C HIS A 166 -3.82 7.93 6.11
N ILE A 167 -2.79 8.29 5.35
CA ILE A 167 -2.42 9.68 5.11
C ILE A 167 -3.07 10.11 3.79
N GLY A 168 -4.05 11.02 3.86
CA GLY A 168 -4.89 11.41 2.73
C GLY A 168 -4.13 12.15 1.63
N ILE A 169 -4.69 12.13 0.41
CA ILE A 169 -4.10 12.72 -0.80
C ILE A 169 -3.65 14.17 -0.56
N GLY A 170 -2.42 14.51 -0.96
CA GLY A 170 -1.86 15.85 -0.83
C GLY A 170 -1.64 16.36 0.61
N SER A 171 -1.71 15.51 1.62
CA SER A 171 -1.43 15.91 3.01
C SER A 171 0.05 16.13 3.25
N THR A 172 0.40 17.02 4.17
CA THR A 172 1.78 17.30 4.57
C THR A 172 1.94 17.09 6.08
N VAL A 173 3.00 16.40 6.48
CA VAL A 173 3.34 16.13 7.88
C VAL A 173 4.72 16.70 8.18
N ILE A 174 4.82 17.58 9.18
CA ILE A 174 6.10 18.23 9.52
C ILE A 174 7.06 17.28 10.22
N GLN A 175 8.34 17.65 10.22
CA GLN A 175 9.43 16.81 10.67
C GLN A 175 9.25 16.36 12.13
N GLY A 176 9.58 15.09 12.40
CA GLY A 176 9.54 14.52 13.74
C GLY A 176 8.15 14.27 14.31
N THR A 177 7.08 14.49 13.54
CA THR A 177 5.71 14.22 14.00
C THR A 177 5.42 12.72 14.07
N GLU A 178 4.75 12.30 15.14
CA GLU A 178 4.25 10.95 15.34
C GLU A 178 2.73 10.88 15.09
N ILE A 179 2.34 10.08 14.11
CA ILE A 179 0.94 9.73 13.83
C ILE A 179 0.71 8.32 14.37
N GLY A 180 -0.26 8.18 15.25
CA GLY A 180 -0.62 6.92 15.89
C GLY A 180 -1.21 5.87 14.96
N ASP A 181 -1.71 4.80 15.58
CA ASP A 181 -2.31 3.66 14.91
C ASP A 181 -3.77 3.93 14.52
N ASN A 182 -4.22 3.32 13.41
CA ASN A 182 -5.59 3.41 12.90
C ASN A 182 -6.08 4.84 12.60
N VAL A 183 -5.16 5.78 12.40
CA VAL A 183 -5.43 7.20 12.14
C VAL A 183 -5.83 7.43 10.69
N ILE A 184 -6.77 8.33 10.48
CA ILE A 184 -7.08 8.88 9.15
C ILE A 184 -6.72 10.36 9.14
N ILE A 185 -5.78 10.74 8.29
CA ILE A 185 -5.54 12.13 7.90
C ILE A 185 -6.33 12.39 6.62
N GLY A 186 -7.24 13.36 6.65
CA GLY A 186 -8.04 13.73 5.48
C GLY A 186 -7.21 14.37 4.37
N ALA A 187 -7.75 14.43 3.15
CA ALA A 187 -7.10 15.05 2.00
C ALA A 187 -6.65 16.50 2.28
N GLY A 188 -5.46 16.87 1.80
CA GLY A 188 -4.92 18.23 1.89
C GLY A 188 -4.63 18.71 3.32
N THR A 189 -4.55 17.81 4.29
CA THR A 189 -4.36 18.17 5.70
C THR A 189 -2.90 18.52 5.99
N VAL A 190 -2.68 19.55 6.80
CA VAL A 190 -1.33 19.93 7.28
C VAL A 190 -1.21 19.56 8.75
N VAL A 191 -0.43 18.53 9.03
CA VAL A 191 -0.20 18.00 10.38
C VAL A 191 1.03 18.67 10.97
N LEU A 192 0.80 19.48 12.01
CA LEU A 192 1.84 20.24 12.70
C LEU A 192 2.23 19.64 14.07
N HIS A 193 1.46 18.68 14.57
CA HIS A 193 1.61 18.10 15.90
C HIS A 193 1.25 16.61 15.84
N ASP A 194 1.71 15.86 16.85
CA ASP A 194 1.42 14.44 16.98
C ASP A 194 -0.09 14.18 17.00
N ILE A 195 -0.49 13.03 16.46
CA ILE A 195 -1.88 12.62 16.33
C ILE A 195 -2.06 11.28 17.06
N GLU A 196 -2.95 11.27 18.05
CA GLU A 196 -3.29 10.08 18.84
C GLU A 196 -3.90 8.95 17.98
N ASP A 197 -3.82 7.72 18.47
CA ASP A 197 -4.43 6.55 17.84
C ASP A 197 -5.96 6.70 17.65
N ASN A 198 -6.49 5.97 16.67
CA ASN A 198 -7.93 5.79 16.44
C ASN A 198 -8.68 7.11 16.22
N VAL A 199 -8.06 8.10 15.60
CA VAL A 199 -8.73 9.36 15.27
C VAL A 199 -8.81 9.63 13.78
N THR A 200 -9.67 10.58 13.41
CA THR A 200 -9.65 11.22 12.10
C THR A 200 -9.33 12.70 12.29
N ALA A 201 -8.29 13.20 11.61
CA ALA A 201 -7.89 14.59 11.63
C ALA A 201 -7.92 15.21 10.23
N VAL A 202 -8.37 16.46 10.12
CA VAL A 202 -8.51 17.17 8.85
C VAL A 202 -8.11 18.65 8.98
N GLY A 203 -7.77 19.30 7.86
CA GLY A 203 -7.66 20.75 7.75
C GLY A 203 -6.24 21.32 7.83
N VAL A 204 -6.16 22.66 7.81
CA VAL A 204 -4.89 23.41 7.83
C VAL A 204 -5.00 24.50 8.92
N PRO A 205 -4.35 24.32 10.09
CA PRO A 205 -3.70 23.09 10.55
C PRO A 205 -4.70 21.97 10.88
N SER A 206 -4.21 20.74 11.00
CA SER A 206 -5.00 19.56 11.31
C SER A 206 -5.74 19.68 12.65
N LYS A 207 -7.03 19.31 12.67
CA LYS A 207 -7.83 19.13 13.89
C LYS A 207 -8.53 17.79 13.88
N THR A 208 -8.56 17.12 15.03
CA THR A 208 -9.31 15.88 15.23
C THR A 208 -10.81 16.15 15.16
N ILE A 209 -11.53 15.42 14.30
CA ILE A 209 -12.97 15.56 14.09
C ILE A 209 -13.78 14.31 14.50
N LYS A 210 -13.11 13.17 14.72
CA LYS A 210 -13.77 11.92 15.09
C LYS A 210 -12.82 10.99 15.84
N ARG A 211 -13.34 10.27 16.84
CA ARG A 211 -12.71 9.08 17.45
C ARG A 211 -13.35 7.83 16.83
N ARG A 212 -12.54 6.82 16.53
CA ARG A 212 -12.94 5.57 15.85
C ARG A 212 -13.21 4.45 16.84
#